data_AF-A0A2N2L835-F1
#
_entry.id   AF-A0A2N2L835-F1
#
_cell.length_a   1.000
_cell.length_b   1.000
_cell.length_c   1.000
_cell.angle_alpha   90.00
_cell.angle_beta   90.00
_cell.angle_gamma   90.00
#
_symmetry.space_group_name_H-M   'P 1'
#
loop_
_entity.id
_entity.type
_entity.pdbx_description
1 polymer ?
#
loop_
_entity_poly.entity_id
_entity_poly.type
_entity_poly.pdbx_seq_one_letter_code
_entity_poly.pdbx_strand_id
1 'polypeptide(L)'
;MLNLHNIALKENTVGTVLCLDTLEHVEHPYRAIEEICRVLKPNGIVIISSVMNYPIHDFPCDYWRFTPEAFRSILKPFPNVYINYAGEDNFPHTVVGIGCKGTDIHFEDFEAAGGDWHHRWTEPEPPKNLTGKLKRETLRVYHQVSNLLKNN
;
A
#
# COMPACT_ATOMS: atom_id res chain seq x y z
N MET A 1 -12.31 -16.31 -11.83
CA MET A 1 -12.11 -15.24 -10.83
C MET A 1 -11.06 -15.72 -9.84
N LEU A 2 -9.97 -14.97 -9.66
CA LEU A 2 -8.92 -15.30 -8.70
C LEU A 2 -9.43 -15.04 -7.28
N ASN A 3 -9.26 -15.98 -6.35
CA ASN A 3 -9.62 -15.80 -4.95
C ASN A 3 -8.33 -15.66 -4.12
N LEU A 4 -8.08 -14.48 -3.58
CA LEU A 4 -6.90 -14.26 -2.73
C LEU A 4 -6.96 -15.00 -1.40
N HIS A 5 -8.16 -15.38 -0.93
CA HIS A 5 -8.33 -16.22 0.26
C HIS A 5 -8.10 -17.71 0.00
N ASN A 6 -7.91 -18.12 -1.26
CA ASN A 6 -7.59 -19.50 -1.63
C ASN A 6 -6.89 -19.52 -3.00
N ILE A 7 -5.58 -19.33 -2.99
CA ILE A 7 -4.79 -19.30 -4.22
C ILE A 7 -4.59 -20.75 -4.70
N ALA A 8 -5.10 -21.06 -5.89
CA ALA A 8 -5.03 -22.39 -6.51
C ALA A 8 -3.62 -22.79 -7.01
N LEU A 9 -2.60 -22.48 -6.22
CA LEU A 9 -1.21 -22.85 -6.38
C LEU A 9 -0.75 -23.67 -5.18
N LYS A 10 0.17 -24.60 -5.42
CA LYS A 10 0.80 -25.37 -4.35
C LYS A 10 1.64 -24.45 -3.48
N GLU A 11 1.81 -24.83 -2.22
CA GLU A 11 2.77 -24.16 -1.35
C GLU A 11 4.18 -24.18 -1.95
N ASN A 12 5.00 -23.18 -1.61
CA ASN A 12 6.42 -23.13 -1.99
C ASN A 12 6.69 -23.23 -3.51
N THR A 13 5.84 -22.62 -4.34
CA THR A 13 5.98 -22.65 -5.81
C THR A 13 6.28 -21.29 -6.43
N VAL A 14 5.89 -20.20 -5.76
CA VAL A 14 6.00 -18.83 -6.28
C VAL A 14 7.30 -18.18 -5.81
N GLY A 15 8.07 -17.58 -6.73
CA GLY A 15 9.28 -16.83 -6.35
C GLY A 15 8.96 -15.46 -5.77
N THR A 16 8.14 -14.70 -6.49
CA THR A 16 7.76 -13.32 -6.13
C THR A 16 6.27 -13.11 -6.35
N VAL A 17 5.62 -12.41 -5.42
CA VAL A 17 4.24 -11.93 -5.56
C VAL A 17 4.24 -10.41 -5.58
N LEU A 18 3.50 -9.83 -6.52
CA LEU A 18 3.17 -8.40 -6.55
C LEU A 18 1.67 -8.27 -6.28
N CYS A 19 1.28 -7.56 -5.23
CA CYS A 19 -0.12 -7.30 -4.87
C CYS A 19 -0.30 -5.79 -4.67
N LEU A 20 -0.58 -5.09 -5.76
CA LEU A 20 -0.55 -3.63 -5.82
C LEU A 20 -1.97 -3.09 -5.89
N ASP A 21 -2.31 -2.19 -4.96
CA ASP A 21 -3.58 -1.46 -4.90
C ASP A 21 -4.79 -2.39 -5.04
N THR A 22 -4.69 -3.53 -4.36
CA THR A 22 -5.67 -4.62 -4.40
C THR A 22 -6.23 -4.94 -3.02
N LEU A 23 -5.41 -4.85 -1.96
CA LEU A 23 -5.80 -5.31 -0.62
C LEU A 23 -6.90 -4.46 0.01
N GLU A 24 -7.05 -3.20 -0.41
CA GLU A 24 -8.17 -2.32 -0.03
C GLU A 24 -9.53 -2.89 -0.46
N HIS A 25 -9.53 -3.72 -1.51
CA HIS A 25 -10.71 -4.36 -2.08
C HIS A 25 -10.92 -5.79 -1.58
N VAL A 26 -10.07 -6.26 -0.65
CA VAL A 26 -10.15 -7.62 -0.09
C VAL A 26 -10.76 -7.57 1.31
N GLU A 27 -11.93 -8.17 1.48
CA GLU A 27 -12.65 -8.16 2.77
C GLU A 27 -11.83 -8.75 3.94
N HIS A 28 -11.00 -9.76 3.67
CA HIS A 28 -10.12 -10.39 4.67
C HIS A 28 -8.64 -10.34 4.23
N PRO A 29 -7.96 -9.18 4.38
CA PRO A 29 -6.61 -8.99 3.84
C PRO A 29 -5.57 -9.85 4.57
N TYR A 30 -5.77 -10.13 5.86
CA TYR A 30 -4.90 -11.02 6.64
C TYR A 30 -4.86 -12.44 6.06
N ARG A 31 -6.02 -13.02 5.69
CA ARG A 31 -6.09 -14.34 5.03
C ARG A 31 -5.43 -14.33 3.66
N ALA A 32 -5.58 -13.24 2.91
CA ALA A 32 -4.92 -13.09 1.62
C ALA A 32 -3.39 -13.10 1.77
N ILE A 33 -2.86 -12.41 2.79
CA ILE A 33 -1.42 -12.43 3.08
C ILE A 33 -0.94 -13.82 3.53
N GLU A 34 -1.72 -14.53 4.36
CA GLU A 34 -1.40 -15.91 4.76
C GLU A 34 -1.30 -16.85 3.54
N GLU A 35 -2.24 -16.74 2.61
CA GLU A 35 -2.23 -17.52 1.37
C GLU A 35 -1.05 -17.15 0.45
N ILE A 36 -0.71 -15.86 0.36
CA ILE A 36 0.48 -15.40 -0.34
C ILE A 36 1.74 -16.01 0.28
N CYS A 37 1.86 -15.97 1.62
CA CYS A 37 3.00 -16.56 2.33
C CYS A 37 3.09 -18.09 2.13
N ARG A 38 1.95 -18.78 2.08
CA ARG A 38 1.87 -20.22 1.79
C ARG A 38 2.44 -20.54 0.41
N VAL A 39 2.02 -19.83 -0.64
CA VAL A 39 2.44 -20.15 -2.01
C VAL A 39 3.87 -19.74 -2.33
N LEU A 40 4.44 -18.77 -1.59
CA LEU A 40 5.83 -18.35 -1.75
C LEU A 40 6.82 -19.47 -1.38
N LYS A 41 7.81 -19.66 -2.25
CA LYS A 41 9.01 -20.48 -2.00
C LYS A 41 9.76 -20.01 -0.75
N PRO A 42 10.59 -20.87 -0.13
CA PRO A 42 11.64 -20.40 0.77
C PRO A 42 12.40 -19.24 0.12
N ASN A 43 12.68 -18.19 0.88
CA ASN A 43 13.30 -16.95 0.41
C ASN A 43 12.49 -16.15 -0.64
N GLY A 44 11.25 -16.55 -0.92
CA GLY A 44 10.34 -15.79 -1.77
C GLY A 44 9.90 -14.49 -1.11
N ILE A 45 9.52 -13.52 -1.96
CA ILE A 45 9.15 -12.17 -1.53
C ILE A 45 7.75 -11.79 -1.99
N VAL A 46 7.04 -11.01 -1.18
CA VAL A 46 5.85 -10.27 -1.59
C VAL A 46 6.16 -8.78 -1.55
N ILE A 47 5.70 -8.04 -2.57
CA ILE A 47 5.67 -6.58 -2.58
C ILE A 47 4.21 -6.16 -2.66
N ILE A 48 3.78 -5.34 -1.72
CA ILE A 48 2.41 -4.84 -1.62
C ILE A 48 2.35 -3.32 -1.64
N SER A 49 1.28 -2.78 -2.24
CA SER A 49 0.88 -1.37 -2.09
C SER A 49 -0.61 -1.27 -1.83
N SER A 50 -1.02 -0.18 -1.18
CA SER A 50 -2.43 0.19 -1.02
C SER A 50 -2.54 1.67 -0.62
N VAL A 51 -3.78 2.14 -0.49
CA VAL A 51 -4.12 3.54 -0.24
C VAL A 51 -4.44 3.83 1.24
N MET A 52 -4.05 5.01 1.70
CA MET A 52 -4.51 5.60 2.98
C MET A 52 -5.35 6.85 2.74
N ASN A 53 -4.80 7.85 2.03
CA ASN A 53 -5.52 9.06 1.64
C ASN A 53 -6.01 8.95 0.19
N TYR A 54 -7.12 8.24 -0.03
CA TYR A 54 -7.75 8.14 -1.35
C TYR A 54 -9.28 8.05 -1.23
N PRO A 55 -10.05 8.66 -2.15
CA PRO A 55 -11.51 8.56 -2.16
C PRO A 55 -12.02 7.12 -2.27
N ILE A 56 -13.27 6.89 -1.89
CA ILE A 56 -13.95 5.61 -2.18
C ILE A 56 -14.12 5.50 -3.68
N HIS A 57 -13.70 4.39 -4.28
CA HIS A 57 -13.61 4.29 -5.74
C HIS A 57 -14.03 2.95 -6.37
N ASP A 58 -14.17 1.86 -5.61
CA ASP A 58 -14.68 0.57 -6.13
C ASP A 58 -15.87 0.05 -5.30
N PHE A 59 -16.97 0.79 -5.27
CA PHE A 59 -18.16 0.41 -4.52
C PHE A 59 -18.87 -0.79 -5.18
N PRO A 60 -19.27 -1.84 -4.43
CA PRO A 60 -19.30 -1.94 -2.97
C PRO A 60 -18.05 -2.57 -2.32
N CYS A 61 -17.04 -2.94 -3.11
CA CYS A 61 -15.87 -3.70 -2.70
C CYS A 61 -14.68 -2.81 -2.32
N ASP A 62 -14.88 -1.71 -1.60
CA ASP A 62 -13.82 -0.81 -1.13
C ASP A 62 -13.83 -0.75 0.39
N TYR A 63 -13.02 -1.60 1.03
CA TYR A 63 -13.14 -1.95 2.45
C TYR A 63 -12.14 -1.23 3.35
N TRP A 64 -10.91 -0.99 2.88
CA TRP A 64 -9.80 -0.60 3.76
C TRP A 64 -9.07 0.65 3.30
N ARG A 65 -8.61 1.43 4.30
CA ARG A 65 -7.56 2.43 4.16
C ARG A 65 -6.42 2.02 5.09
N PHE A 66 -5.29 1.63 4.53
CA PHE A 66 -4.20 1.04 5.31
C PHE A 66 -3.25 2.09 5.84
N THR A 67 -2.98 2.09 7.14
CA THR A 67 -1.83 2.81 7.69
C THR A 67 -0.54 1.96 7.53
N PRO A 68 0.66 2.56 7.68
CA PRO A 68 1.90 1.78 7.76
C PRO A 68 1.85 0.67 8.82
N GLU A 69 1.24 0.93 9.99
CA GLU A 69 1.08 -0.07 11.04
C GLU A 69 0.08 -1.18 10.68
N ALA A 70 -0.93 -0.89 9.85
CA ALA A 70 -1.80 -1.92 9.32
C ALA A 70 -1.03 -2.89 8.41
N PHE A 71 -0.14 -2.38 7.55
CA PHE A 71 0.77 -3.21 6.75
C PHE A 71 1.74 -4.02 7.62
N ARG A 72 2.34 -3.39 8.64
CA ARG A 72 3.18 -4.10 9.63
C ARG A 72 2.42 -5.22 10.32
N SER A 73 1.13 -5.02 10.61
CA SER A 73 0.30 -6.04 11.24
C SER A 73 -0.03 -7.21 10.32
N ILE A 74 -0.44 -6.96 9.07
CA ILE A 74 -0.81 -8.05 8.14
C ILE A 74 0.41 -8.82 7.63
N LEU A 75 1.59 -8.21 7.60
CA LEU A 75 2.84 -8.85 7.18
C LEU A 75 3.55 -9.67 8.29
N LYS A 76 2.96 -9.79 9.48
CA LYS A 76 3.48 -10.64 10.58
C LYS A 76 3.81 -12.10 10.21
N PRO A 77 3.17 -12.75 9.22
CA PRO A 77 3.57 -14.08 8.78
C PRO A 77 4.99 -14.15 8.19
N PHE A 78 5.59 -13.02 7.81
CA PHE A 78 6.94 -12.97 7.27
C PHE A 78 7.97 -12.69 8.38
N PRO A 79 9.09 -13.44 8.44
CA PRO A 79 10.16 -13.20 9.41
C PRO A 79 10.90 -11.87 9.19
N ASN A 80 10.87 -11.34 7.97
CA ASN A 80 11.53 -10.09 7.63
C ASN A 80 10.60 -9.21 6.81
N VAL A 81 10.42 -7.97 7.26
CA VAL A 81 9.47 -7.02 6.70
C VAL A 81 10.08 -5.63 6.58
N TYR A 82 9.76 -4.96 5.48
CA TYR A 82 10.06 -3.55 5.26
C TYR A 82 8.78 -2.82 4.94
N ILE A 83 8.54 -1.68 5.59
CA ILE A 83 7.33 -0.89 5.42
C ILE A 83 7.77 0.51 5.04
N ASN A 84 7.13 1.06 4.02
CA ASN A 84 7.34 2.45 3.66
C ASN A 84 6.04 3.14 3.20
N TYR A 85 6.11 4.42 2.88
CA TYR A 85 4.95 5.17 2.39
C TYR A 85 5.35 6.28 1.41
N ALA A 86 4.35 6.90 0.79
CA ALA A 86 4.51 8.09 -0.04
C ALA A 86 3.45 9.13 0.33
N GLY A 87 3.84 10.41 0.38
CA GLY A 87 2.99 11.51 0.80
C GLY A 87 3.34 12.04 2.19
N GLU A 88 2.36 12.64 2.88
CA GLU A 88 2.57 13.28 4.17
C GLU A 88 2.87 12.26 5.28
N ASP A 89 3.79 12.56 6.19
CA ASP A 89 4.21 11.64 7.28
C ASP A 89 3.06 11.12 8.14
N ASN A 90 2.10 11.99 8.44
CA ASN A 90 0.97 11.65 9.31
C ASN A 90 -0.28 11.23 8.51
N PHE A 91 -0.24 11.35 7.18
CA PHE A 91 -1.39 11.09 6.33
C PHE A 91 -0.95 10.72 4.89
N PRO A 92 -0.19 9.62 4.74
CA PRO A 92 0.35 9.24 3.45
C PRO A 92 -0.76 8.99 2.42
N HIS A 93 -0.43 9.20 1.16
CA HIS A 93 -1.29 8.81 0.06
C HIS A 93 -1.25 7.29 -0.13
N THR A 94 -0.03 6.76 -0.24
CA THR A 94 0.24 5.34 -0.53
C THR A 94 1.06 4.73 0.61
N VAL A 95 0.75 3.50 0.95
CA VAL A 95 1.55 2.67 1.85
C VAL A 95 2.09 1.50 1.04
N VAL A 96 3.36 1.15 1.27
CA VAL A 96 4.04 0.02 0.62
C VAL A 96 4.62 -0.91 1.67
N GLY A 97 4.72 -2.18 1.32
CA GLY A 97 5.28 -3.21 2.19
C GLY A 97 6.01 -4.27 1.40
N ILE A 98 7.07 -4.81 1.98
CA ILE A 98 7.79 -5.97 1.49
C ILE A 98 7.79 -7.01 2.60
N GLY A 99 7.38 -8.24 2.27
CA GLY A 99 7.47 -9.39 3.16
C GLY A 99 8.38 -10.45 2.54
N CYS A 100 9.37 -10.92 3.31
CA CYS A 100 10.36 -11.90 2.86
C CYS A 100 10.24 -13.16 3.71
N LYS A 101 10.09 -14.32 3.06
CA LYS A 101 10.04 -15.62 3.77
C LYS A 101 11.42 -16.08 4.27
N GLY A 102 12.48 -15.50 3.71
CA GLY A 102 13.87 -15.70 4.14
C GLY A 102 14.38 -14.54 4.99
N THR A 103 15.47 -14.78 5.70
CA THR A 103 16.15 -13.78 6.55
C THR A 103 17.37 -13.15 5.90
N ASP A 104 17.77 -13.63 4.71
CA ASP A 104 19.01 -13.20 4.02
C ASP A 104 18.89 -11.85 3.29
N ILE A 105 17.73 -11.19 3.39
CA ILE A 105 17.50 -9.89 2.76
C ILE A 105 17.74 -8.80 3.79
N HIS A 106 18.60 -7.86 3.42
CA HIS A 106 19.00 -6.71 4.20
C HIS A 106 18.36 -5.47 3.57
N PHE A 107 17.56 -4.72 4.34
CA PHE A 107 16.78 -3.59 3.84
C PHE A 107 17.51 -2.24 3.96
N GLU A 108 18.74 -2.24 4.44
CA GLU A 108 19.58 -1.05 4.62
C GLU A 108 19.75 -0.26 3.30
N ASP A 109 19.92 -0.97 2.18
CA ASP A 109 19.98 -0.35 0.85
C ASP A 109 18.64 0.27 0.42
N PHE A 110 17.52 -0.34 0.82
CA PHE A 110 16.17 0.17 0.56
C PHE A 110 15.85 1.40 1.42
N GLU A 111 16.29 1.41 2.68
CA GLU A 111 16.17 2.56 3.58
C GLU A 111 16.96 3.76 3.03
N ALA A 112 18.20 3.53 2.60
CA ALA A 112 19.03 4.57 2.00
C ALA A 112 18.41 5.15 0.72
N ALA A 113 17.83 4.31 -0.14
CA ALA A 113 17.14 4.76 -1.35
C ALA A 113 15.74 5.36 -1.07
N GLY A 114 15.11 4.97 0.04
CA GLY A 114 13.75 5.36 0.42
C GLY A 114 13.64 6.76 1.02
N GLY A 115 14.73 7.33 1.53
CA GLY A 115 14.72 8.65 2.19
C GLY A 115 14.16 9.78 1.32
N ASP A 116 14.43 9.75 0.01
CA ASP A 116 13.92 10.76 -0.94
C ASP A 116 12.54 10.41 -1.53
N TRP A 117 12.13 9.14 -1.45
CA TRP A 117 10.91 8.64 -2.10
C TRP A 117 9.64 9.29 -1.52
N HIS A 118 9.59 9.46 -0.20
CA HIS A 118 8.44 10.02 0.52
C HIS A 118 8.00 11.39 0.01
N HIS A 119 8.99 12.27 -0.23
CA HIS A 119 8.78 13.67 -0.57
C HIS A 119 8.51 13.91 -2.05
N ARG A 120 9.00 13.01 -2.91
CA ARG A 120 8.80 13.09 -4.37
C ARG A 120 7.34 12.95 -4.81
N TRP A 121 6.53 12.31 -3.98
CA TRP A 121 5.10 12.07 -4.22
C TRP A 121 4.25 12.72 -3.13
N THR A 122 4.53 14.00 -2.88
CA THR A 122 3.61 14.88 -2.16
C THR A 122 2.66 15.52 -3.16
N GLU A 123 1.39 15.65 -2.80
CA GLU A 123 0.49 16.52 -3.56
C GLU A 123 1.03 17.95 -3.50
N PRO A 124 0.94 18.74 -4.59
CA PRO A 124 1.45 20.10 -4.61
C PRO A 124 0.82 20.90 -3.45
N GLU A 125 1.65 21.57 -2.66
CA GLU A 125 1.15 22.33 -1.52
C GLU A 125 0.06 23.31 -1.97
N PRO A 126 -1.12 23.33 -1.30
CA PRO A 126 -2.08 24.38 -1.54
C PRO A 126 -1.47 25.74 -1.16
N PRO A 127 -1.83 26.84 -1.84
CA PRO A 127 -1.21 28.14 -1.62
C PRO A 127 -1.19 28.52 -0.14
N LYS A 128 -0.02 29.02 0.32
CA LYS A 128 0.36 29.26 1.73
C LYS A 128 -0.60 30.14 2.57
N ASN A 129 -1.66 30.66 1.96
CA ASN A 129 -2.56 31.66 2.54
C ASN A 129 -3.89 31.04 3.04
N LEU A 130 -4.02 29.70 3.04
CA LEU A 130 -5.26 29.02 3.42
C LEU A 130 -5.05 28.26 4.74
N THR A 131 -5.71 28.72 5.81
CA THR A 131 -5.73 28.02 7.11
C THR A 131 -7.13 27.50 7.44
N GLY A 132 -7.17 26.41 8.22
CA GLY A 132 -8.41 25.85 8.76
C GLY A 132 -9.33 25.23 7.70
N LYS A 133 -10.63 25.52 7.81
CA LYS A 133 -11.71 24.92 7.01
C LYS A 133 -11.54 25.17 5.50
N LEU A 134 -11.00 26.33 5.12
CA LEU A 134 -10.74 26.68 3.72
C LEU A 134 -9.67 25.81 3.07
N LYS A 135 -8.62 25.38 3.80
CA LYS A 135 -7.60 24.46 3.26
C LYS A 135 -8.22 23.12 2.89
N ARG A 136 -9.07 22.58 3.77
CA ARG A 136 -9.79 21.30 3.53
C ARG A 136 -10.79 21.39 2.39
N GLU A 137 -11.53 22.49 2.28
CA GLU A 137 -12.46 22.71 1.16
C GLU A 137 -11.72 22.93 -0.17
N THR A 138 -10.58 23.64 -0.15
CA THR A 138 -9.76 23.87 -1.35
C THR A 138 -9.13 22.57 -1.85
N LEU A 139 -8.60 21.72 -0.96
CA LEU A 139 -8.10 20.39 -1.32
C LEU A 139 -9.23 19.51 -1.88
N ARG A 140 -10.40 19.51 -1.22
CA ARG A 140 -11.57 18.78 -1.71
C ARG A 140 -11.99 19.20 -3.13
N VAL A 141 -12.05 20.50 -3.40
CA VAL A 141 -12.38 21.05 -4.73
C VAL A 141 -11.26 20.72 -5.73
N TYR A 142 -10.00 20.83 -5.34
CA TYR A 142 -8.86 20.48 -6.17
C TYR A 142 -8.89 19.01 -6.60
N HIS A 143 -9.15 18.06 -5.70
CA HIS A 143 -9.30 16.64 -6.06
C HIS A 143 -10.48 16.40 -7.01
N GLN A 144 -11.62 17.05 -6.77
CA GLN A 144 -12.78 16.93 -7.65
C GLN A 144 -12.46 17.42 -9.07
N VAL A 145 -11.76 18.55 -9.20
CA VAL A 145 -11.40 19.13 -10.50
C VAL A 145 -10.28 18.33 -11.19
N SER A 146 -9.25 17.92 -10.44
CA SER A 146 -8.12 17.13 -10.98
C SER A 146 -8.58 15.77 -11.52
N ASN A 147 -9.52 15.11 -10.83
CA ASN A 147 -10.08 13.84 -11.28
C ASN A 147 -10.98 13.99 -12.53
N LEU A 148 -11.64 15.14 -12.71
CA LEU A 148 -12.39 15.45 -13.94
C LEU A 148 -11.47 15.69 -15.14
N LEU A 149 -10.27 16.22 -14.91
CA LEU A 149 -9.29 16.50 -15.96
C LEU A 149 -8.48 15.27 -16.38
N LYS A 150 -8.36 14.24 -15.53
CA LYS A 150 -7.68 12.97 -15.86
C LYS A 150 -8.56 11.98 -16.65
N ASN A 151 -9.87 12.24 -16.73
CA ASN A 151 -10.85 11.40 -17.42
C ASN A 151 -11.32 11.99 -18.78
N ASN A 152 -10.56 12.94 -19.35
CA ASN A 152 -10.68 13.42 -20.73
C ASN A 152 -9.34 13.27 -21.44
#